data_AF-A0A7C2PBI6-F1
#
_entry.id   AF-A0A7C2PBI6-F1
#
_cell.length_a   1.000
_cell.length_b   1.000
_cell.length_c   1.000
_cell.angle_alpha   90.00
_cell.angle_beta   90.00
_cell.angle_gamma   90.00
#
_symmetry.space_group_name_H-M   'P 1'
#
loop_
_entity.id
_entity.type
_entity.pdbx_description
1 polymer ?
#
loop_
_entity_poly.entity_id
_entity_poly.type
_entity_poly.pdbx_seq_one_letter_code
_entity_poly.pdbx_strand_id
1 'polypeptide(L)'
;MHRRQIIVACLLLGGIVQAVTLARSYLAPLWQSISPAWGRPAIDRGAAIAFGGEVAAYLAFVRERVPEGSTVVIPPEDVDQVLGHVGLMSYFLGPRQVVDCPSGEPVEPCVRELRGKTTFILRVRDFPPPQAAASSKQLIAFTDSLGVYAPRAGP
;
A
#
# COMPACT_ATOMS: atom_id res chain seq x y z
N MET A 1 -8.63 -40.13 -45.88
CA MET A 1 -7.72 -39.47 -44.90
C MET A 1 -8.03 -37.99 -44.67
N HIS A 2 -8.57 -37.23 -45.64
CA HIS A 2 -8.77 -35.78 -45.51
C HIS A 2 -9.77 -35.31 -44.43
N ARG A 3 -10.89 -36.01 -44.20
CA ARG A 3 -11.89 -35.59 -43.20
C ARG A 3 -11.33 -35.54 -41.78
N ARG A 4 -10.50 -36.51 -41.40
CA ARG A 4 -9.86 -36.56 -40.08
C ARG A 4 -8.79 -35.47 -39.92
N GLN A 5 -8.03 -35.19 -40.98
CA GLN A 5 -7.05 -34.10 -40.99
C GLN A 5 -7.70 -32.73 -40.84
N ILE A 6 -8.85 -32.51 -41.50
CA ILE A 6 -9.63 -31.26 -41.38
C ILE A 6 -10.15 -31.07 -39.95
N ILE A 7 -10.72 -32.12 -39.34
CA ILE A 7 -11.22 -32.05 -37.96
C ILE A 7 -10.09 -31.73 -36.97
N VAL A 8 -8.93 -32.39 -37.12
CA VAL A 8 -7.75 -32.12 -36.27
C VAL A 8 -7.25 -30.69 -36.47
N ALA A 9 -7.21 -30.20 -37.71
CA ALA A 9 -6.82 -28.82 -37.99
C ALA A 9 -7.77 -27.80 -37.34
N CYS A 10 -9.09 -28.03 -37.39
CA CYS A 10 -10.07 -27.17 -36.73
C CYS A 10 -9.92 -27.18 -35.20
N LEU A 11 -9.65 -28.34 -34.59
CA LEU A 11 -9.42 -28.44 -33.14
C LEU A 11 -8.13 -27.72 -32.71
N LEU A 12 -7.06 -27.85 -33.48
CA LEU A 12 -5.82 -27.12 -33.23
C LEU A 12 -6.03 -25.62 -33.36
N LEU A 13 -6.75 -25.18 -34.39
CA LEU A 13 -7.05 -23.76 -34.59
C LEU A 13 -7.91 -23.22 -33.45
N GLY A 14 -8.93 -23.96 -33.01
CA GLY A 14 -9.75 -23.62 -31.86
C GLY A 14 -8.95 -23.56 -30.55
N GLY A 15 -7.99 -24.47 -30.36
CA GLY A 15 -7.08 -24.45 -29.22
C GLY A 15 -6.15 -23.22 -29.24
N ILE A 16 -5.62 -22.86 -30.41
CA ILE A 16 -4.79 -21.65 -30.58
C ILE A 16 -5.61 -20.39 -30.26
N VAL A 17 -6.84 -20.30 -30.78
CA VAL A 17 -7.72 -19.16 -30.51
C VAL A 17 -7.99 -19.03 -29.01
N GLN A 18 -8.32 -20.13 -28.33
CA GLN A 18 -8.51 -20.14 -26.87
C GLN A 18 -7.25 -19.76 -26.09
N ALA A 19 -6.08 -20.24 -26.52
CA ALA A 19 -4.82 -19.88 -25.88
C ALA A 19 -4.49 -18.39 -26.05
N VAL A 20 -4.73 -17.84 -27.24
CA VAL A 20 -4.50 -16.42 -27.52
C VAL A 20 -5.48 -15.53 -26.76
N THR A 21 -6.76 -15.89 -26.69
CA THR A 21 -7.73 -15.14 -25.91
C THR A 21 -7.38 -15.17 -24.43
N LEU A 22 -7.08 -16.34 -23.86
CA LEU A 22 -6.66 -16.50 -22.47
C LEU A 22 -5.39 -15.68 -22.17
N ALA A 23 -4.39 -15.75 -23.07
CA ALA A 23 -3.15 -15.01 -22.90
C ALA A 23 -3.38 -13.49 -22.92
N ARG A 24 -4.25 -13.00 -23.80
CA ARG A 24 -4.58 -11.57 -23.88
C ARG A 24 -5.46 -11.08 -22.73
N SER A 25 -6.42 -11.89 -22.28
CA SER A 25 -7.38 -11.46 -21.26
C SER A 25 -6.88 -11.64 -19.84
N TYR A 26 -5.96 -12.59 -19.59
CA TYR A 26 -5.50 -12.91 -18.23
C TYR A 26 -3.98 -12.81 -18.07
N LEU A 27 -3.19 -13.42 -18.96
CA LEU A 27 -1.73 -13.46 -18.77
C LEU A 27 -1.07 -12.10 -19.00
N ALA A 28 -1.44 -11.37 -20.06
CA ALA A 28 -0.85 -10.07 -20.35
C ALA A 28 -1.17 -9.02 -19.28
N PRO A 29 -2.43 -8.88 -18.80
CA PRO A 29 -2.74 -7.98 -17.68
C PRO A 29 -2.04 -8.38 -16.38
N LEU A 30 -1.98 -9.67 -16.08
CA LEU A 30 -1.27 -10.18 -14.90
C LEU A 30 0.24 -9.91 -14.99
N TRP A 31 0.83 -10.05 -16.18
CA TRP A 31 2.22 -9.73 -16.39
C TRP A 31 2.47 -8.22 -16.24
N GLN A 32 1.57 -7.38 -16.75
CA GLN A 32 1.65 -5.93 -16.57
C GLN A 32 1.50 -5.50 -15.11
N SER A 33 0.72 -6.23 -14.28
CA SER A 33 0.59 -5.92 -12.85
C SER A 33 1.76 -6.43 -12.01
N ILE A 34 2.37 -7.57 -12.37
CA ILE A 34 3.46 -8.20 -11.61
C ILE A 34 4.85 -7.70 -12.04
N SER A 35 5.07 -7.42 -13.32
CA SER A 35 6.39 -7.00 -13.83
C SER A 35 6.99 -5.77 -13.15
N PRO A 36 6.23 -4.73 -12.73
CA PRO A 36 6.78 -3.59 -11.99
C PRO A 36 7.24 -3.94 -10.56
N ALA A 37 6.80 -5.09 -10.05
CA ALA A 37 7.21 -5.62 -8.75
C ALA A 37 8.50 -6.45 -8.85
N TRP A 38 8.86 -6.95 -10.04
CA TRP A 38 10.11 -7.69 -10.24
C TRP A 38 11.31 -6.76 -10.05
N GLY A 39 12.12 -7.05 -9.02
CA GLY A 39 13.25 -6.21 -8.59
C GLY A 39 13.04 -5.50 -7.25
N ARG A 40 11.81 -5.47 -6.71
CA ARG A 40 11.55 -4.92 -5.37
C ARG A 40 11.80 -5.96 -4.26
N PRO A 41 12.10 -5.53 -3.02
CA PRO A 41 12.12 -6.41 -1.85
C PRO A 41 10.88 -7.29 -1.75
N ALA A 42 11.00 -8.47 -1.15
CA ALA A 42 9.90 -9.45 -1.06
C ALA A 42 8.64 -8.85 -0.42
N ILE A 43 8.80 -8.00 0.60
CA ILE A 43 7.71 -7.35 1.31
C ILE A 43 6.95 -6.33 0.42
N ASP A 44 7.67 -5.58 -0.41
CA ASP A 44 7.12 -4.62 -1.36
C ASP A 44 6.36 -5.32 -2.50
N ARG A 45 6.87 -6.47 -2.93
CA ARG A 45 6.19 -7.33 -3.92
C ARG A 45 4.87 -7.86 -3.36
N GLY A 46 4.89 -8.33 -2.11
CA GLY A 46 3.68 -8.78 -1.42
C GLY A 46 2.62 -7.68 -1.35
N ALA A 47 3.01 -6.47 -0.97
CA ALA A 47 2.10 -5.32 -0.96
C ALA A 47 1.55 -4.98 -2.35
N ALA A 48 2.40 -5.01 -3.39
CA ALA A 48 2.00 -4.67 -4.76
C ALA A 48 0.99 -5.67 -5.33
N ILE A 49 1.17 -6.96 -5.04
CA ILE A 49 0.27 -8.03 -5.48
C ILE A 49 -1.04 -8.00 -4.70
N ALA A 50 -1.00 -7.77 -3.39
CA ALA A 50 -2.18 -7.82 -2.53
C ALA A 50 -3.05 -6.56 -2.60
N PHE A 51 -2.43 -5.38 -2.66
CA PHE A 51 -3.12 -4.08 -2.50
C PHE A 51 -2.86 -3.08 -3.64
N GLY A 52 -2.08 -3.47 -4.65
CA GLY A 52 -1.76 -2.63 -5.80
C GLY A 52 -0.48 -1.81 -5.66
N GLY A 53 -0.03 -1.27 -6.79
CA GLY A 53 1.28 -0.62 -6.91
C GLY A 53 1.43 0.67 -6.09
N GLU A 54 0.35 1.44 -5.91
CA GLU A 54 0.37 2.70 -5.14
C GLU A 54 0.57 2.45 -3.65
N VAL A 55 -0.19 1.51 -3.05
CA VAL A 55 -0.03 1.11 -1.64
C VAL A 55 1.38 0.59 -1.40
N ALA A 56 1.90 -0.24 -2.30
CA ALA A 56 3.26 -0.75 -2.20
C ALA A 56 4.32 0.36 -2.24
N ALA A 57 4.17 1.33 -3.14
CA ALA A 57 5.06 2.48 -3.24
C ALA A 57 4.97 3.38 -2.00
N TYR A 58 3.76 3.59 -1.47
CA TYR A 58 3.55 4.37 -0.25
C TYR A 58 4.17 3.69 0.98
N LEU A 59 3.98 2.38 1.15
CA LEU A 59 4.63 1.63 2.24
C LEU A 59 6.16 1.67 2.15
N ALA A 60 6.72 1.63 0.94
CA ALA A 60 8.16 1.80 0.72
C ALA A 60 8.62 3.21 1.12
N PHE A 61 7.88 4.24 0.71
CA PHE A 61 8.11 5.61 1.14
C PHE A 61 8.08 5.76 2.67
N VAL A 62 7.10 5.17 3.36
CA VAL A 62 7.02 5.21 4.83
C VAL A 62 8.25 4.54 5.45
N ARG A 63 8.68 3.38 4.96
CA ARG A 63 9.88 2.70 5.47
C ARG A 63 11.16 3.51 5.25
N GLU A 64 11.26 4.23 4.14
CA GLU A 64 12.42 5.09 3.85
C GLU A 64 12.45 6.32 4.77
N ARG A 65 11.30 6.91 5.08
CA ARG A 65 11.21 8.18 5.83
C ARG A 65 11.08 8.03 7.33
N VAL A 66 10.57 6.90 7.82
CA VAL A 66 10.38 6.64 9.25
C VAL A 66 11.50 5.74 9.75
N PRO A 67 12.27 6.13 10.78
CA PRO A 67 13.30 5.25 11.37
C PRO A 67 12.71 3.99 11.99
N GLU A 68 13.46 2.89 11.97
CA GLU A 68 13.05 1.56 12.44
C GLU A 68 12.58 1.52 13.92
N GLY A 69 13.21 2.28 14.82
CA GLY A 69 12.84 2.35 16.25
C GLY A 69 11.73 3.35 16.60
N SER A 70 10.96 3.80 15.60
CA SER A 70 9.93 4.83 15.77
C SER A 70 8.53 4.23 15.93
N THR A 71 7.60 5.05 16.43
CA THR A 71 6.16 4.72 16.47
C THR A 71 5.47 5.33 15.25
N VAL A 72 4.66 4.56 14.55
CA VAL A 72 3.81 4.99 13.43
C VAL A 72 2.36 4.98 13.87
N VAL A 73 1.72 6.14 13.82
CA VAL A 73 0.29 6.31 14.04
C VAL A 73 -0.44 6.16 12.72
N ILE A 74 -1.39 5.25 12.65
CA ILE A 74 -2.17 4.96 11.46
C ILE A 74 -3.59 5.54 11.58
N PRO A 75 -4.29 5.80 10.46
CA PRO A 75 -5.71 6.15 10.51
C PRO A 75 -6.53 5.00 11.12
N PRO A 76 -7.75 5.25 11.61
CA PRO A 76 -8.68 4.17 11.93
C PRO A 76 -9.16 3.45 10.65
N GLU A 77 -9.58 2.18 10.79
CA GLU A 77 -9.94 1.31 9.65
C GLU A 77 -11.13 1.81 8.82
N ASP A 78 -12.01 2.63 9.39
CA ASP A 78 -13.14 3.25 8.69
C ASP A 78 -12.70 4.36 7.70
N VAL A 79 -11.55 4.99 7.95
CA VAL A 79 -10.93 5.96 7.03
C VAL A 79 -10.25 5.24 5.87
N ASP A 80 -9.51 4.17 6.15
CA ASP A 80 -8.87 3.33 5.13
C ASP A 80 -8.71 1.88 5.62
N GLN A 81 -9.35 0.92 4.94
CA GLN A 81 -9.38 -0.49 5.34
C GLN A 81 -8.01 -1.19 5.26
N VAL A 82 -7.07 -0.65 4.48
CA VAL A 82 -5.74 -1.24 4.32
C VAL A 82 -4.75 -0.53 5.22
N LEU A 83 -4.64 0.80 5.09
CA LEU A 83 -3.66 1.61 5.80
C LEU A 83 -4.04 1.89 7.25
N GLY A 84 -5.30 1.67 7.63
CA GLY A 84 -5.77 1.74 9.02
C GLY A 84 -5.75 0.41 9.76
N HIS A 85 -5.45 -0.70 9.08
CA HIS A 85 -5.47 -2.01 9.73
C HIS A 85 -4.15 -2.30 10.46
N VAL A 86 -4.18 -2.30 11.80
CA VAL A 86 -3.00 -2.44 12.67
C VAL A 86 -2.18 -3.68 12.36
N GLY A 87 -2.82 -4.82 12.13
CA GLY A 87 -2.13 -6.09 11.84
C GLY A 87 -1.35 -6.05 10.53
N LEU A 88 -1.98 -5.52 9.47
CA LEU A 88 -1.31 -5.34 8.18
C LEU A 88 -0.17 -4.33 8.28
N MET A 89 -0.42 -3.18 8.91
CA MET A 89 0.60 -2.14 9.04
C MET A 89 1.78 -2.60 9.89
N SER A 90 1.54 -3.34 10.97
CA SER A 90 2.61 -3.93 11.79
C SER A 90 3.49 -4.89 10.98
N TYR A 91 2.88 -5.70 10.11
CA TYR A 91 3.62 -6.58 9.21
C TYR A 91 4.48 -5.81 8.20
N PHE A 92 3.93 -4.79 7.54
CA PHE A 92 4.63 -4.07 6.47
C PHE A 92 5.63 -3.01 6.97
N LEU A 93 5.44 -2.48 8.18
CA LEU A 93 6.24 -1.38 8.74
C LEU A 93 7.22 -1.83 9.82
N GLY A 94 7.19 -3.12 10.20
CA GLY A 94 8.18 -3.71 11.09
C GLY A 94 9.61 -3.30 10.72
N PRO A 95 10.46 -3.01 11.72
CA PRO A 95 10.27 -3.22 13.16
C PRO A 95 9.60 -2.02 13.90
N ARG A 96 9.03 -1.05 13.17
CA ARG A 96 8.37 0.12 13.79
C ARG A 96 7.17 -0.33 14.61
N GLN A 97 6.96 0.33 15.75
CA GLN A 97 5.74 0.13 16.52
C GLN A 97 4.58 0.80 15.79
N VAL A 98 3.47 0.07 15.59
CA VAL A 98 2.27 0.62 14.98
C VAL A 98 1.20 0.82 16.06
N VAL A 99 0.58 1.98 16.05
CA VAL A 99 -0.55 2.33 16.92
C VAL A 99 -1.64 2.99 16.09
N ASP A 100 -2.89 2.73 16.42
CA ASP A 100 -4.05 3.38 15.84
C ASP A 100 -4.71 4.32 16.84
N CYS A 101 -5.50 5.26 16.34
CA CYS A 101 -6.46 5.97 17.17
C CYS A 101 -7.76 5.16 17.21
N PRO A 102 -8.24 4.77 18.41
CA PRO A 102 -9.38 3.86 18.52
C PRO A 102 -10.64 4.45 17.87
N SER A 103 -11.36 3.60 17.13
CA SER A 103 -12.62 3.97 16.49
C SER A 103 -13.65 4.40 17.54
N GLY A 104 -14.25 5.58 17.35
CA GLY A 104 -15.29 6.13 18.24
C GLY A 104 -14.79 7.19 19.22
N GLU A 105 -13.47 7.42 19.31
CA GLU A 105 -12.92 8.57 20.02
C GLU A 105 -12.63 9.74 19.07
N PRO A 106 -12.67 11.00 19.54
CA PRO A 106 -12.27 12.12 18.71
C PRO A 106 -10.80 11.97 18.27
N VAL A 107 -10.53 12.11 16.97
CA VAL A 107 -9.19 11.90 16.40
C VAL A 107 -8.19 12.95 16.91
N GLU A 108 -8.63 14.19 17.12
CA GLU A 108 -7.76 15.28 17.56
C GLU A 108 -7.03 15.02 18.90
N PRO A 109 -7.68 14.62 20.00
CA PRO A 109 -7.00 14.32 21.27
C PRO A 109 -6.00 13.15 21.13
N CYS A 110 -6.38 12.06 20.48
CA CYS A 110 -5.46 10.94 20.23
C CYS A 110 -4.18 11.40 19.49
N VAL A 111 -4.35 12.14 18.39
CA VAL A 111 -3.21 12.67 17.62
C VAL A 111 -2.40 13.70 18.42
N ARG A 112 -3.05 14.48 19.30
CA ARG A 112 -2.38 15.46 20.18
C ARG A 112 -1.53 14.81 21.27
N GLU A 113 -1.95 13.68 21.81
CA GLU A 113 -1.19 12.93 22.81
C GLU A 113 0.04 12.25 22.18
N LEU A 114 -0.05 11.89 20.90
CA LEU A 114 1.01 11.19 20.14
C LEU A 114 2.07 12.12 19.50
N ARG A 115 2.36 13.26 20.14
CA ARG A 115 3.31 14.29 19.65
C ARG A 115 4.78 13.99 19.91
N GLY A 116 5.13 12.79 20.35
CA GLY A 116 6.50 12.40 20.70
C GLY A 116 7.53 12.66 19.59
N LYS A 117 8.79 12.89 19.97
CA LYS A 117 9.91 13.15 19.04
C LYS A 117 10.27 11.94 18.17
N THR A 118 9.78 10.75 18.51
CA THR A 118 9.99 9.48 17.78
C THR A 118 8.69 8.96 17.16
N THR A 119 7.63 9.79 17.15
CA THR A 119 6.32 9.39 16.64
C THR A 119 6.09 10.02 15.26
N PHE A 120 5.64 9.22 14.31
CA PHE A 120 5.29 9.63 12.95
C PHE A 120 3.83 9.32 12.74
N ILE A 121 3.09 10.18 12.06
CA ILE A 121 1.66 9.96 11.80
C ILE A 121 1.46 9.84 10.30
N LEU A 122 0.83 8.75 9.85
CA LEU A 122 0.48 8.60 8.45
C LEU A 122 -0.56 9.66 8.08
N ARG A 123 -0.31 10.35 6.97
CA ARG A 123 -1.32 11.16 6.30
C ARG A 123 -2.03 10.27 5.28
N VAL A 124 -3.31 10.04 5.48
CA VAL A 124 -4.16 9.25 4.58
C VAL A 124 -5.47 9.97 4.42
N ARG A 125 -5.73 10.51 3.22
CA ARG A 125 -6.89 11.35 2.92
C ARG A 125 -6.95 12.54 3.88
N ASP A 126 -7.99 12.60 4.70
CA ASP A 126 -8.24 13.67 5.67
C ASP A 126 -7.67 13.37 7.07
N PHE A 127 -7.08 12.19 7.27
CA PHE A 127 -6.42 11.82 8.51
C PHE A 127 -4.92 12.18 8.49
N PRO A 128 -4.38 12.63 9.64
CA PRO A 128 -5.09 13.31 10.71
C PRO A 128 -5.64 14.65 10.22
N PRO A 129 -6.65 15.24 10.89
CA PRO A 129 -7.06 16.61 10.64
C PRO A 129 -5.83 17.51 10.64
N PRO A 130 -5.57 18.33 9.60
CA PRO A 130 -4.32 19.08 9.45
C PRO A 130 -3.95 19.89 10.70
N GLN A 131 -4.95 20.44 11.38
CA GLN A 131 -4.80 21.24 12.59
C GLN A 131 -4.19 20.46 13.78
N ALA A 132 -4.46 19.15 13.86
CA ALA A 132 -3.98 18.29 14.95
C ALA A 132 -2.46 18.03 14.85
N ALA A 133 -1.96 17.78 13.64
CA ALA A 133 -0.57 17.40 13.39
C ALA A 133 0.33 18.60 13.01
N ALA A 134 -0.17 19.55 12.21
CA ALA A 134 0.66 20.63 11.64
C ALA A 134 1.25 21.59 12.67
N SER A 135 0.74 21.63 13.90
CA SER A 135 1.30 22.45 14.98
C SER A 135 2.63 21.89 15.54
N SER A 136 2.89 20.59 15.40
CA SER A 136 4.05 19.91 16.02
C SER A 136 4.87 19.06 15.06
N LYS A 137 4.32 18.72 13.91
CA LYS A 137 4.95 17.89 12.87
C LYS A 137 5.14 18.69 11.59
N GLN A 138 6.06 18.23 10.75
CA GLN A 138 6.19 18.64 9.36
C GLN A 138 5.62 17.55 8.44
N LEU A 139 4.87 17.95 7.41
CA LEU A 139 4.36 17.00 6.44
C LEU A 139 5.44 16.71 5.39
N ILE A 140 5.75 15.43 5.20
CA ILE A 140 6.51 14.92 4.06
C ILE A 140 5.49 14.28 3.12
N ALA A 141 5.15 14.97 2.04
CA ALA A 141 4.15 14.51 1.10
C ALA A 141 4.68 13.37 0.21
N PHE A 142 3.83 12.38 -0.04
CA PHE A 142 4.01 11.36 -1.09
C PHE A 142 3.13 11.69 -2.29
N THR A 143 1.86 12.00 -2.04
CA THR A 143 0.88 12.53 -3.00
C THR A 143 0.04 13.62 -2.34
N ASP A 144 -0.97 14.13 -3.05
CA ASP A 144 -1.95 15.08 -2.52
C ASP A 144 -2.79 14.51 -1.37
N SER A 145 -2.90 13.19 -1.22
CA SER A 145 -3.70 12.52 -0.17
C SER A 145 -2.88 11.59 0.73
N LEU A 146 -1.62 11.33 0.39
CA LEU A 146 -0.74 10.42 1.13
C LEU A 146 0.54 11.13 1.57
N GLY A 147 1.07 10.76 2.74
CA GLY A 147 2.33 11.29 3.24
C GLY A 147 2.58 10.91 4.69
N VAL A 148 3.62 11.49 5.29
CA VAL A 148 3.95 11.23 6.69
C VAL A 148 4.18 12.55 7.40
N TYR A 149 3.51 12.74 8.52
CA TYR A 149 3.81 13.80 9.47
C TYR A 149 4.98 13.37 10.36
N ALA A 150 6.15 13.94 10.09
CA ALA A 150 7.38 13.69 10.82
C ALA A 150 7.56 14.71 11.97
N PRO A 151 8.23 14.35 13.07
CA PRO A 151 8.71 15.31 14.07
C PRO A 151 9.45 16.46 13.38
N ARG A 152 9.15 17.70 13.76
CA ARG A 152 10.04 18.81 13.38
C ARG A 152 11.39 18.55 14.04
N ALA A 153 12.47 18.66 13.28
CA ALA A 153 13.79 18.80 13.88
C ALA A 153 13.70 19.97 14.84
N GLY A 154 13.86 19.71 16.14
CA GLY A 154 14.03 20.80 17.09
C GLY A 154 15.28 21.59 16.72
N PRO A 155 15.40 22.86 17.15
CA PRO A 155 16.70 23.54 17.16
C PRO A 155 17.75 22.72 17.91
#